data_AF-A0A8B7B0G4-F1
#
_entry.id   AF-A0A8B7B0G4-F1
#
_cell.length_a   1.000
_cell.length_b   1.000
_cell.length_c   1.000
_cell.angle_alpha   90.00
_cell.angle_beta   90.00
_cell.angle_gamma   90.00
#
_symmetry.space_group_name_H-M   'P 1'
#
loop_
_entity.id
_entity.type
_entity.pdbx_description
1 polymer ?
#
loop_
_entity_poly.entity_id
_entity_poly.type
_entity_poly.pdbx_seq_one_letter_code
_entity_poly.pdbx_strand_id
1 'polypeptide(L)'
;MANFKGHAVPGSFFLIVGLWWSVKYPLKYFHQKGKNHQLNHNYPRLEIIEAAVRTLFSVIGFLAEQFVPDGPHFHLYSEDQWIKMMNWQHSTMYLFFAASGITDMLTYLITHIPLGLDRLVMAVATFTEGFLFYYHVHNRPLLDQHIHSLLLFAVFAGALSLFLEVIIRDNILLELFRTSLTILQGTWFWQIGFVLFPPFGTPEWDQKDHENIMFITMCFCWHYLVALCIVVINYSFVYCLLTRLKRHRDGEIIGIQKLKSGNTYHTALLNGSDEE
;
A
#
# COMPACT_ATOMS: atom_id res chain seq x y z
N MET A 1 16.74 -11.94 3.10
CA MET A 1 17.99 -12.63 2.71
C MET A 1 18.62 -11.92 1.53
N ALA A 2 19.95 -11.90 1.42
CA ALA A 2 20.66 -11.29 0.28
C ALA A 2 20.59 -12.20 -0.97
N ASN A 3 19.44 -12.20 -1.63
CA ASN A 3 19.23 -12.87 -2.92
C ASN A 3 18.06 -12.22 -3.67
N PHE A 4 17.89 -12.57 -4.95
CA PHE A 4 16.82 -12.02 -5.80
C PHE A 4 15.43 -12.18 -5.16
N LYS A 5 15.09 -13.37 -4.66
CA LYS A 5 13.78 -13.65 -4.04
C LYS A 5 13.54 -12.78 -2.80
N GLY A 6 14.58 -12.56 -2.00
CA GLY A 6 14.57 -11.73 -0.81
C GLY A 6 14.24 -10.26 -1.08
N HIS A 7 14.36 -9.82 -2.34
CA HIS A 7 13.97 -8.48 -2.79
C HIS A 7 12.65 -8.51 -3.59
N ALA A 8 12.48 -9.47 -4.49
CA ALA A 8 11.29 -9.58 -5.33
C ALA A 8 10.01 -9.83 -4.52
N VAL A 9 10.08 -10.64 -3.45
CA VAL A 9 8.92 -10.94 -2.58
C VAL A 9 8.41 -9.69 -1.85
N PRO A 10 9.22 -8.97 -1.04
CA PRO A 10 8.75 -7.74 -0.41
C PRO A 10 8.40 -6.66 -1.45
N GLY A 11 9.17 -6.56 -2.54
CA GLY A 11 8.88 -5.63 -3.64
C GLY A 11 7.50 -5.85 -4.25
N SER A 12 7.12 -7.11 -4.47
CA SER A 12 5.78 -7.47 -4.97
C SER A 12 4.68 -7.12 -3.98
N PHE A 13 4.90 -7.38 -2.68
CA PHE A 13 3.93 -7.03 -1.64
C PHE A 13 3.66 -5.52 -1.59
N PHE A 14 4.71 -4.70 -1.49
CA PHE A 14 4.57 -3.24 -1.50
C PHE A 14 3.96 -2.72 -2.80
N LEU A 15 4.33 -3.29 -3.96
CA LEU A 15 3.76 -2.88 -5.23
C LEU A 15 2.25 -3.19 -5.32
N ILE A 16 1.82 -4.38 -4.92
CA ILE A 16 0.40 -4.76 -4.89
C ILE A 16 -0.38 -3.85 -3.94
N VAL A 17 0.13 -3.61 -2.73
CA VAL A 17 -0.50 -2.73 -1.74
C VAL A 17 -0.57 -1.29 -2.26
N GLY A 18 0.51 -0.77 -2.84
CA GLY A 18 0.55 0.57 -3.41
C GLY A 18 -0.43 0.74 -4.58
N LEU A 19 -0.51 -0.24 -5.49
CA LEU A 19 -1.48 -0.22 -6.59
C LEU A 19 -2.92 -0.30 -6.07
N TRP A 20 -3.20 -1.14 -5.08
CA TRP A 20 -4.49 -1.20 -4.41
C TRP A 20 -4.88 0.15 -3.79
N TRP A 21 -3.98 0.76 -3.03
CA TRP A 21 -4.18 2.08 -2.42
C TRP A 21 -4.41 3.20 -3.44
N SER A 22 -3.76 3.12 -4.59
CA SER A 22 -3.92 4.11 -5.67
C SER A 22 -5.31 4.15 -6.28
N VAL A 23 -6.11 3.10 -6.08
CA VAL A 23 -7.52 3.03 -6.49
C VAL A 23 -8.46 3.23 -5.29
N LYS A 24 -8.15 2.61 -4.14
CA LYS A 24 -8.93 2.67 -2.90
C LYS A 24 -9.11 4.11 -2.40
N TYR A 25 -8.04 4.89 -2.29
CA TYR A 25 -8.12 6.25 -1.71
C TYR A 25 -8.91 7.23 -2.59
N PRO A 26 -8.74 7.29 -3.93
CA PRO A 26 -9.63 8.06 -4.78
C PRO A 26 -11.10 7.64 -4.67
N LEU A 27 -11.38 6.32 -4.62
CA LEU A 27 -12.74 5.82 -4.43
C LEU A 27 -13.32 6.31 -3.10
N LYS A 28 -12.59 6.17 -1.99
CA LYS A 28 -12.99 6.70 -0.67
C LYS A 28 -13.32 8.19 -0.76
N TYR A 29 -12.42 8.98 -1.31
CA TYR A 29 -12.55 10.44 -1.42
C TYR A 29 -13.82 10.86 -2.18
N PHE A 30 -14.06 10.30 -3.37
CA PHE A 30 -15.22 10.68 -4.18
C PHE A 30 -16.55 10.21 -3.60
N HIS A 31 -16.58 9.07 -2.91
CA HIS A 31 -17.79 8.58 -2.24
C HIS A 31 -18.17 9.43 -1.03
N GLN A 32 -17.19 9.83 -0.21
CA GLN A 32 -17.42 10.75 0.91
C GLN A 32 -17.94 12.11 0.42
N LYS A 33 -17.42 12.61 -0.71
CA LYS A 33 -17.88 13.86 -1.33
C LYS A 33 -19.30 13.76 -1.91
N GLY A 34 -19.74 12.56 -2.32
CA GLY A 34 -20.97 12.33 -3.09
C GLY A 34 -22.27 12.08 -2.30
N LYS A 35 -22.26 12.15 -0.95
CA LYS A 35 -23.40 11.79 -0.07
C LYS A 35 -24.00 10.37 -0.31
N ASN A 36 -23.26 9.46 -0.96
CA ASN A 36 -23.71 8.10 -1.24
C ASN A 36 -23.49 7.22 0.01
N HIS A 37 -24.59 6.85 0.69
CA HIS A 37 -24.54 6.09 1.96
C HIS A 37 -24.16 4.60 1.82
N GLN A 38 -24.30 3.99 0.63
CA GLN A 38 -24.14 2.52 0.47
C GLN A 38 -22.70 2.02 0.65
N LEU A 39 -21.70 2.78 0.19
CA LEU A 39 -20.29 2.39 0.39
C LEU A 39 -19.82 2.53 1.84
N ASN A 40 -20.56 3.29 2.65
CA ASN A 40 -20.24 3.51 4.04
C ASN A 40 -20.39 2.22 4.89
N HIS A 41 -21.19 1.25 4.44
CA HIS A 41 -21.42 0.01 5.20
C HIS A 41 -20.32 -1.05 4.99
N ASN A 42 -19.78 -1.14 3.77
CA ASN A 42 -18.75 -2.13 3.44
C ASN A 42 -17.33 -1.62 3.70
N TYR A 43 -17.14 -0.30 3.85
CA TYR A 43 -15.85 0.31 4.07
C TYR A 43 -15.13 -0.21 5.33
N PRO A 44 -15.79 -0.32 6.51
CA PRO A 44 -15.15 -0.92 7.69
C PRO A 44 -14.72 -2.38 7.47
N ARG A 45 -15.51 -3.18 6.74
CA ARG A 45 -15.16 -4.57 6.43
C ARG A 45 -13.92 -4.67 5.57
N LEU A 46 -13.80 -3.79 4.57
CA LEU A 46 -12.64 -3.74 3.69
C LEU A 46 -11.37 -3.36 4.46
N GLU A 47 -11.46 -2.39 5.37
CA GLU A 47 -10.34 -1.98 6.23
C GLU A 47 -9.91 -3.11 7.19
N ILE A 48 -10.88 -3.80 7.81
CA ILE A 48 -10.59 -4.97 8.67
C ILE A 48 -9.92 -6.09 7.88
N ILE A 49 -10.42 -6.41 6.67
CA ILE A 49 -9.83 -7.45 5.82
C ILE A 49 -8.40 -7.08 5.43
N GLU A 50 -8.16 -5.84 5.01
CA GLU A 50 -6.82 -5.36 4.65
C GLU A 50 -5.85 -5.45 5.83
N ALA A 51 -6.27 -5.00 7.02
CA ALA A 51 -5.49 -5.08 8.24
C ALA A 51 -5.23 -6.54 8.66
N ALA A 52 -6.22 -7.43 8.50
CA ALA A 52 -6.07 -8.86 8.77
C ALA A 52 -5.08 -9.52 7.80
N VAL A 53 -5.16 -9.22 6.50
CA VAL A 53 -4.19 -9.71 5.51
C VAL A 53 -2.79 -9.23 5.85
N ARG A 54 -2.59 -7.94 6.14
CA ARG A 54 -1.27 -7.40 6.52
C ARG A 54 -0.72 -8.04 7.79
N THR A 55 -1.57 -8.27 8.79
CA THR A 55 -1.21 -8.97 10.03
C THR A 55 -0.78 -10.41 9.72
N LEU A 56 -1.57 -11.13 8.93
CA LEU A 56 -1.29 -12.52 8.56
C LEU A 56 0.05 -12.66 7.84
N PHE A 57 0.31 -11.84 6.82
CA PHE A 57 1.59 -11.85 6.10
C PHE A 57 2.77 -11.52 7.02
N SER A 58 2.59 -10.57 7.95
CA SER A 58 3.61 -10.22 8.92
C SER A 58 3.91 -11.38 9.88
N VAL A 59 2.88 -12.07 10.38
CA VAL A 59 3.05 -13.25 11.24
C VAL A 59 3.71 -14.39 10.47
N ILE A 60 3.31 -14.65 9.22
CA ILE A 60 3.96 -15.65 8.36
C ILE A 60 5.43 -15.30 8.15
N GLY A 61 5.75 -14.04 7.85
CA GLY A 61 7.13 -13.58 7.68
C GLY A 61 7.97 -13.76 8.94
N PHE A 62 7.42 -13.40 10.10
CA PHE A 62 8.06 -13.62 11.40
C PHE A 62 8.36 -15.10 11.64
N LEU A 63 7.36 -15.98 11.46
CA LEU A 63 7.52 -17.41 11.64
C LEU A 63 8.51 -18.01 10.64
N ALA A 64 8.47 -17.59 9.37
CA ALA A 64 9.39 -18.05 8.34
C ALA A 64 10.84 -17.68 8.68
N GLU A 65 11.11 -16.46 9.16
CA GLU A 65 12.46 -16.05 9.55
C GLU A 65 12.98 -16.79 10.79
N GLN A 66 12.08 -17.17 11.72
CA GLN A 66 12.43 -17.90 12.94
C GLN A 66 12.62 -19.41 12.73
N PHE A 67 11.81 -20.03 11.88
CA PHE A 67 11.65 -21.48 11.77
C PHE A 67 12.01 -22.08 10.41
N VAL A 68 12.59 -21.31 9.49
CA VAL A 68 13.33 -21.89 8.36
C VAL A 68 14.38 -22.89 8.91
N PRO A 69 14.74 -23.98 8.20
CA PRO A 69 15.63 -25.01 8.75
C PRO A 69 16.93 -24.48 9.38
N ASP A 70 17.51 -23.40 8.82
CA ASP A 70 18.72 -22.74 9.34
C ASP A 70 18.44 -21.47 10.15
N GLY A 71 17.22 -21.32 10.66
CA GLY A 71 16.73 -20.16 11.41
C GLY A 71 17.20 -20.14 12.87
N PRO A 72 17.01 -19.01 13.58
CA PRO A 72 17.43 -18.85 14.97
C PRO A 72 16.59 -19.65 15.97
N HIS A 73 15.35 -20.07 15.63
CA HIS A 73 14.47 -20.83 16.53
C HIS A 73 14.31 -20.18 17.93
N PHE A 74 14.18 -18.86 17.98
CA PHE A 74 14.16 -18.03 19.21
C PHE A 74 15.44 -18.03 20.06
N HIS A 75 16.53 -18.64 19.60
CA HIS A 75 17.84 -18.47 20.22
C HIS A 75 18.49 -17.19 19.70
N LEU A 76 18.65 -16.21 20.59
CA LEU A 76 19.30 -14.94 20.27
C LEU A 76 20.83 -15.02 20.40
N TYR A 77 21.30 -15.78 21.38
CA TYR A 77 22.71 -15.88 21.75
C TYR A 77 23.02 -17.31 22.22
N SER A 78 24.13 -17.87 21.76
CA SER A 78 24.65 -19.17 22.21
C SER A 78 26.16 -19.23 22.03
N GLU A 79 26.85 -19.94 22.92
CA GLU A 79 28.30 -20.19 22.82
C GLU A 79 29.12 -18.90 22.57
N ASP A 80 28.79 -17.85 23.32
CA ASP A 80 29.41 -16.54 23.21
C ASP A 80 29.29 -15.85 21.83
N GLN A 81 28.30 -16.24 21.03
CA GLN A 81 28.06 -15.69 19.69
C GLN A 81 26.59 -15.32 19.48
N TRP A 82 26.38 -14.26 18.71
CA TRP A 82 25.07 -13.83 18.23
C TRP A 82 24.57 -14.75 17.11
N ILE A 83 23.36 -15.29 17.24
CA ILE A 83 22.80 -16.21 16.25
C ILE A 83 21.99 -15.45 15.21
N LYS A 84 22.34 -15.61 13.92
CA LYS A 84 21.51 -15.22 12.76
C LYS A 84 20.88 -13.82 12.90
N MET A 85 21.69 -12.83 13.25
CA MET A 85 21.23 -11.44 13.49
C MET A 85 20.42 -10.85 12.33
N MET A 86 20.68 -11.32 11.11
CA MET A 86 19.90 -10.93 9.94
C MET A 86 18.44 -11.36 9.99
N ASN A 87 18.20 -12.61 10.40
CA ASN A 87 16.86 -13.14 10.61
C ASN A 87 16.16 -12.38 11.74
N TRP A 88 16.88 -12.06 12.81
CA TRP A 88 16.35 -11.26 13.91
C TRP A 88 15.92 -9.85 13.47
N GLN A 89 16.72 -9.15 12.64
CA GLN A 89 16.31 -7.85 12.10
C GLN A 89 15.01 -7.95 11.29
N HIS A 90 14.87 -8.95 10.40
CA HIS A 90 13.61 -9.13 9.67
C HIS A 90 12.46 -9.54 10.60
N SER A 91 12.68 -10.43 11.57
CA SER A 91 11.66 -10.81 12.55
C SER A 91 11.19 -9.60 13.36
N THR A 92 12.09 -8.72 13.79
CA THR A 92 11.73 -7.47 14.46
C THR A 92 10.88 -6.59 13.54
N MET A 93 11.30 -6.38 12.28
CA MET A 93 10.51 -5.62 11.30
C MET A 93 9.08 -6.19 11.14
N TYR A 94 8.95 -7.51 10.94
CA TYR A 94 7.65 -8.18 10.81
C TYR A 94 6.80 -8.04 12.07
N LEU A 95 7.39 -8.11 13.26
CA LEU A 95 6.67 -7.93 14.53
C LEU A 95 6.01 -6.54 14.61
N PHE A 96 6.70 -5.48 14.19
CA PHE A 96 6.14 -4.13 14.18
C PHE A 96 5.00 -3.97 13.15
N PHE A 97 5.12 -4.57 11.96
CA PHE A 97 4.02 -4.57 10.98
C PHE A 97 2.82 -5.41 11.43
N ALA A 98 3.06 -6.52 12.15
CA ALA A 98 1.99 -7.30 12.78
C ALA A 98 1.27 -6.47 13.85
N ALA A 99 2.02 -5.76 14.71
CA ALA A 99 1.44 -4.87 15.70
C ALA A 99 0.59 -3.76 15.05
N SER A 100 1.08 -3.13 13.97
CA SER A 100 0.30 -2.15 13.20
C SER A 100 -0.99 -2.75 12.63
N GLY A 101 -0.94 -3.93 12.01
CA GLY A 101 -2.14 -4.57 11.48
C GLY A 101 -3.18 -4.90 12.57
N ILE A 102 -2.71 -5.33 13.75
CA ILE A 102 -3.58 -5.54 14.92
C ILE A 102 -4.21 -4.23 15.39
N THR A 103 -3.43 -3.15 15.51
CA THR A 103 -3.94 -1.83 15.90
C THR A 103 -5.00 -1.31 14.92
N ASP A 104 -4.80 -1.47 13.61
CA ASP A 104 -5.78 -1.10 12.60
C ASP A 104 -7.10 -1.87 12.79
N MET A 105 -7.04 -3.19 12.97
CA MET A 105 -8.24 -4.00 13.25
C MET A 105 -8.95 -3.54 14.53
N LEU A 106 -8.21 -3.31 15.62
CA LEU A 106 -8.77 -2.86 16.90
C LEU A 106 -9.47 -1.51 16.78
N THR A 107 -8.98 -0.61 15.94
CA THR A 107 -9.58 0.71 15.70
C THR A 107 -11.00 0.60 15.10
N TYR A 108 -11.30 -0.48 14.37
CA TYR A 108 -12.64 -0.75 13.85
C TYR A 108 -13.51 -1.64 14.74
N LEU A 109 -12.90 -2.42 15.65
CA LEU A 109 -13.61 -3.35 16.52
C LEU A 109 -13.91 -2.79 17.92
N ILE A 110 -13.13 -1.81 18.39
CA ILE A 110 -13.22 -1.25 19.74
C ILE A 110 -13.50 0.25 19.67
N THR A 111 -14.52 0.70 20.41
CA THR A 111 -15.00 2.09 20.36
C THR A 111 -14.15 3.11 21.12
N HIS A 112 -13.22 2.66 21.97
CA HIS A 112 -12.45 3.52 22.89
C HIS A 112 -10.97 3.71 22.47
N ILE A 113 -10.62 3.44 21.21
CA ILE A 113 -9.26 3.63 20.71
C ILE A 113 -9.02 5.11 20.36
N PRO A 114 -7.88 5.70 20.78
CA PRO A 114 -7.52 7.06 20.41
C PRO A 114 -7.48 7.24 18.89
N LEU A 115 -8.09 8.33 18.41
CA LEU A 115 -8.10 8.65 16.98
C LEU A 115 -6.68 8.88 16.45
N GLY A 116 -6.31 8.18 15.37
CA GLY A 116 -4.99 8.28 14.75
C GLY A 116 -3.95 7.31 15.29
N LEU A 117 -4.30 6.44 16.25
CA LEU A 117 -3.40 5.40 16.76
C LEU A 117 -2.99 4.41 15.64
N ASP A 118 -3.92 4.05 14.77
CA ASP A 118 -3.70 3.27 13.54
C ASP A 118 -2.54 3.84 12.70
N ARG A 119 -2.63 5.12 12.37
CA ARG A 119 -1.62 5.83 11.57
C ARG A 119 -0.29 5.97 12.30
N LEU A 120 -0.32 6.23 13.62
CA LEU A 120 0.89 6.35 14.43
C LEU A 120 1.65 5.02 14.49
N VAL A 121 0.97 3.90 14.77
CA VAL A 121 1.63 2.59 14.86
C VAL A 121 2.14 2.15 13.49
N MET A 122 1.41 2.46 12.40
CA MET A 122 1.92 2.23 11.04
C MET A 122 3.15 3.10 10.74
N ALA A 123 3.16 4.38 11.13
CA ALA A 123 4.33 5.25 10.98
C ALA A 123 5.55 4.70 11.74
N VAL A 124 5.36 4.24 12.97
CA VAL A 124 6.41 3.62 13.79
C VAL A 124 6.91 2.33 13.14
N ALA A 125 6.03 1.49 12.61
CA ALA A 125 6.43 0.27 11.91
C ALA A 125 7.28 0.57 10.66
N THR A 126 6.85 1.51 9.81
CA THR A 126 7.62 1.94 8.63
C THR A 126 8.93 2.63 9.02
N PHE A 127 8.96 3.40 10.12
CA PHE A 127 10.21 3.97 10.63
C PHE A 127 11.17 2.86 11.09
N THR A 128 10.67 1.86 11.83
CA THR A 128 11.47 0.72 12.27
C THR A 128 12.02 -0.09 11.10
N GLU A 129 11.24 -0.27 10.03
CA GLU A 129 11.73 -0.84 8.76
C GLU A 129 12.95 -0.05 8.26
N GLY A 130 12.81 1.26 8.06
CA GLY A 130 13.91 2.11 7.58
C GLY A 130 15.13 2.11 8.52
N PHE A 131 14.90 2.15 9.83
CA PHE A 131 15.97 2.13 10.83
C PHE A 131 16.77 0.82 10.82
N LEU A 132 16.08 -0.33 10.82
CA LEU A 132 16.74 -1.63 10.74
C LEU A 132 17.45 -1.80 9.39
N PHE A 133 16.80 -1.36 8.31
CA PHE A 133 17.37 -1.44 6.96
C PHE A 133 18.62 -0.57 6.80
N TYR A 134 18.70 0.59 7.44
CA TYR A 134 19.91 1.42 7.44
C TYR A 134 21.12 0.69 8.02
N TYR A 135 20.96 -0.03 9.13
CA TYR A 135 22.04 -0.80 9.74
C TYR A 135 22.28 -2.15 9.05
N HIS A 136 21.30 -2.68 8.32
CA HIS A 136 21.44 -3.86 7.48
C HIS A 136 22.46 -3.68 6.34
N VAL A 137 22.54 -2.46 5.81
CA VAL A 137 23.32 -2.12 4.60
C VAL A 137 24.67 -1.49 4.92
N HIS A 138 24.98 -1.30 6.21
CA HIS A 138 26.25 -0.73 6.64
C HIS A 138 27.41 -1.67 6.26
N ASN A 139 28.52 -1.11 5.77
CA ASN A 139 29.72 -1.83 5.30
C ASN A 139 29.53 -2.76 4.08
N ARG A 140 28.55 -2.47 3.21
CA ARG A 140 28.40 -3.14 1.90
C ARG A 140 29.28 -2.48 0.81
N PRO A 141 29.52 -3.13 -0.34
CA PRO A 141 30.15 -2.49 -1.50
C PRO A 141 29.41 -1.22 -1.93
N LEU A 142 30.10 -0.31 -2.63
CA LEU A 142 29.59 1.05 -2.90
C LEU A 142 28.24 1.05 -3.63
N LEU A 143 28.11 0.28 -4.72
CA LEU A 143 26.86 0.19 -5.48
C LEU A 143 25.72 -0.44 -4.65
N ASP A 144 25.99 -1.56 -3.98
CA ASP A 144 25.06 -2.24 -3.07
C ASP A 144 24.56 -1.29 -1.96
N GLN A 145 25.46 -0.58 -1.28
CA GLN A 145 25.09 0.39 -0.26
C GLN A 145 24.27 1.55 -0.86
N HIS A 146 24.67 2.08 -2.01
CA HIS A 146 24.00 3.22 -2.64
C HIS A 146 22.57 2.88 -3.08
N ILE A 147 22.38 1.76 -3.79
CA ILE A 147 21.06 1.36 -4.28
C ILE A 147 20.07 1.10 -3.14
N HIS A 148 20.54 0.52 -2.03
CA HIS A 148 19.72 0.35 -0.84
C HIS A 148 19.46 1.67 -0.11
N SER A 149 20.43 2.58 -0.06
CA SER A 149 20.26 3.90 0.57
C SER A 149 19.17 4.74 -0.12
N LEU A 150 19.01 4.60 -1.44
CA LEU A 150 17.93 5.24 -2.19
C LEU A 150 16.55 4.79 -1.70
N LEU A 151 16.40 3.50 -1.34
CA LEU A 151 15.16 2.97 -0.78
C LEU A 151 14.80 3.63 0.56
N LEU A 152 15.80 3.91 1.40
CA LEU A 152 15.59 4.54 2.71
C LEU A 152 14.88 5.88 2.59
N PHE A 153 15.17 6.68 1.55
CA PHE A 153 14.45 7.94 1.33
C PHE A 153 12.95 7.72 1.12
N ALA A 154 12.57 6.69 0.34
CA ALA A 154 11.16 6.35 0.13
C ALA A 154 10.49 5.89 1.43
N VAL A 155 11.17 5.03 2.20
CA VAL A 155 10.66 4.49 3.47
C VAL A 155 10.50 5.59 4.51
N PHE A 156 11.52 6.42 4.74
CA PHE A 156 11.45 7.51 5.72
C PHE A 156 10.46 8.60 5.30
N ALA A 157 10.36 8.93 4.01
CA ALA A 157 9.33 9.84 3.52
C ALA A 157 7.92 9.26 3.74
N GLY A 158 7.75 7.94 3.59
CA GLY A 158 6.50 7.23 3.87
C GLY A 158 6.13 7.28 5.34
N ALA A 159 7.09 7.01 6.23
CA ALA A 159 6.92 7.13 7.68
C ALA A 159 6.56 8.56 8.10
N LEU A 160 7.22 9.57 7.52
CA LEU A 160 6.89 10.98 7.76
C LEU A 160 5.49 11.33 7.26
N SER A 161 5.09 10.87 6.08
CA SER A 161 3.72 11.06 5.55
C SER A 161 2.68 10.47 6.49
N LEU A 162 2.89 9.25 6.99
CA LEU A 162 2.01 8.60 7.97
C LEU A 162 1.91 9.40 9.27
N PHE A 163 3.04 9.92 9.76
CA PHE A 163 3.06 10.76 10.95
C PHE A 163 2.28 12.06 10.75
N LEU A 164 2.41 12.69 9.57
CA LEU A 164 1.60 13.87 9.21
C LEU A 164 0.10 13.53 9.15
N GLU A 165 -0.29 12.34 8.68
CA GLU A 165 -1.69 11.88 8.66
C GLU A 165 -2.28 11.71 10.06
N VAL A 166 -1.47 11.54 11.12
CA VAL A 166 -1.96 11.54 12.53
C VAL A 166 -2.59 12.90 12.88
N ILE A 167 -1.97 13.98 12.38
CA ILE A 167 -2.35 15.37 12.63
C ILE A 167 -3.39 15.84 11.59
N ILE A 168 -3.11 15.62 10.31
CA ILE A 168 -3.90 16.07 9.16
C ILE A 168 -4.65 14.88 8.56
N ARG A 169 -5.70 14.43 9.27
CA ARG A 169 -6.45 13.21 8.93
C ARG A 169 -7.27 13.36 7.65
N ASP A 170 -7.45 12.23 6.97
CA ASP A 170 -8.28 12.06 5.76
C ASP A 170 -7.96 13.07 4.63
N ASN A 171 -6.71 13.56 4.61
CA ASN A 171 -6.21 14.39 3.53
C ASN A 171 -5.78 13.50 2.37
N ILE A 172 -6.58 13.50 1.30
CA ILE A 172 -6.32 12.72 0.10
C ILE A 172 -4.93 12.98 -0.51
N LEU A 173 -4.36 14.18 -0.37
CA LEU A 173 -3.02 14.46 -0.90
C LEU A 173 -1.94 13.68 -0.14
N LEU A 174 -2.05 13.57 1.18
CA LEU A 174 -1.14 12.75 1.99
C LEU A 174 -1.33 11.26 1.70
N GLU A 175 -2.58 10.80 1.58
CA GLU A 175 -2.89 9.41 1.24
C GLU A 175 -2.31 9.02 -0.15
N LEU A 176 -2.45 9.89 -1.16
CA LEU A 176 -1.89 9.68 -2.50
C LEU A 176 -0.37 9.82 -2.53
N PHE A 177 0.21 10.75 -1.76
CA PHE A 177 1.66 10.90 -1.64
C PHE A 177 2.29 9.65 -1.04
N ARG A 178 1.77 9.18 0.11
CA ARG A 178 2.18 7.90 0.71
C ARG A 178 2.03 6.75 -0.28
N THR A 179 0.90 6.68 -1.00
CA THR A 179 0.67 5.64 -2.01
C THR A 179 1.76 5.64 -3.09
N SER A 180 2.15 6.82 -3.60
CA SER A 180 3.23 6.93 -4.59
C SER A 180 4.58 6.43 -4.05
N LEU A 181 4.87 6.69 -2.77
CA LEU A 181 6.08 6.21 -2.10
C LEU A 181 6.06 4.69 -1.87
N THR A 182 4.90 4.11 -1.56
CA THR A 182 4.75 2.65 -1.43
C THR A 182 4.95 1.94 -2.78
N ILE A 183 4.44 2.51 -3.88
CA ILE A 183 4.72 2.00 -5.24
C ILE A 183 6.21 2.11 -5.56
N LEU A 184 6.83 3.26 -5.27
CA LEU A 184 8.27 3.46 -5.43
C LEU A 184 9.06 2.40 -4.65
N GLN A 185 8.77 2.21 -3.36
CA GLN A 185 9.39 1.20 -2.51
C GLN A 185 9.28 -0.20 -3.13
N GLY A 186 8.09 -0.59 -3.60
CA GLY A 186 7.87 -1.88 -4.23
C GLY A 186 8.66 -2.09 -5.52
N THR A 187 8.59 -1.13 -6.45
CA THR A 187 9.36 -1.22 -7.71
C THR A 187 10.87 -1.15 -7.48
N TRP A 188 11.31 -0.42 -6.45
CA TRP A 188 12.72 -0.27 -6.16
C TRP A 188 13.34 -1.51 -5.52
N PHE A 189 12.59 -2.23 -4.69
CA PHE A 189 13.01 -3.57 -4.26
C PHE A 189 13.28 -4.49 -5.45
N TRP A 190 12.41 -4.47 -6.48
CA TRP A 190 12.69 -5.21 -7.71
C TRP A 190 13.96 -4.73 -8.42
N GLN A 191 14.18 -3.42 -8.50
CA GLN A 191 15.38 -2.84 -9.08
C GLN A 191 16.66 -3.30 -8.35
N ILE A 192 16.65 -3.32 -7.01
CA ILE A 192 17.74 -3.87 -6.20
C ILE A 192 17.99 -5.33 -6.57
N GLY A 193 16.92 -6.14 -6.66
CA GLY A 193 16.99 -7.53 -7.08
C GLY A 193 17.68 -7.71 -8.44
N PHE A 194 17.28 -6.94 -9.45
CA PHE A 194 17.86 -7.03 -10.80
C PHE A 194 19.32 -6.58 -10.88
N VAL A 195 19.71 -5.55 -10.13
CA VAL A 195 21.07 -4.99 -10.20
C VAL A 195 22.07 -5.85 -9.42
N LEU A 196 21.70 -6.30 -8.22
CA LEU A 196 22.60 -7.06 -7.34
C LEU A 196 22.53 -8.56 -7.56
N PHE A 197 21.42 -9.07 -8.08
CA PHE A 197 21.20 -10.49 -8.34
C PHE A 197 20.64 -10.70 -9.75
N PRO A 198 21.38 -10.28 -10.81
CA PRO A 198 20.95 -10.37 -12.19
C PRO A 198 20.42 -11.77 -12.53
N PRO A 199 19.13 -11.92 -12.92
CA PRO A 199 18.60 -13.20 -13.30
C PRO A 199 19.16 -13.62 -14.68
N PHE A 200 18.99 -14.90 -14.99
CA PHE A 200 19.27 -15.47 -16.32
C PHE A 200 20.74 -15.39 -16.77
N GLY A 201 21.69 -15.31 -15.84
CA GLY A 201 23.13 -15.32 -16.16
C GLY A 201 23.61 -14.04 -16.83
N THR A 202 22.88 -12.93 -16.66
CA THR A 202 23.35 -11.62 -17.10
C THR A 202 24.59 -11.19 -16.29
N PRO A 203 25.56 -10.48 -16.89
CA PRO A 203 26.78 -10.08 -16.19
C PRO A 203 26.49 -9.23 -14.95
N GLU A 204 27.26 -9.47 -13.88
CA GLU A 204 27.20 -8.66 -12.67
C GLU A 204 27.64 -7.22 -12.93
N TRP A 205 27.00 -6.29 -12.24
CA TRP A 205 27.34 -4.87 -12.31
C TRP A 205 28.63 -4.60 -11.55
N ASP A 206 29.51 -3.77 -12.13
CA ASP A 206 30.72 -3.32 -11.44
C ASP A 206 30.34 -2.45 -10.23
N GLN A 207 30.66 -2.96 -9.04
CA GLN A 207 30.35 -2.36 -7.75
C GLN A 207 31.14 -1.07 -7.48
N LYS A 208 32.20 -0.80 -8.25
CA LYS A 208 33.09 0.37 -8.09
C LYS A 208 32.94 1.40 -9.21
N ASP A 209 32.19 1.08 -10.26
CA ASP A 209 31.97 1.99 -11.37
C ASP A 209 31.08 3.17 -10.95
N HIS A 210 31.59 4.38 -11.16
CA HIS A 210 30.88 5.62 -10.84
C HIS A 210 29.66 5.84 -11.75
N GLU A 211 29.73 5.40 -13.01
CA GLU A 211 28.62 5.57 -13.95
C GLU A 211 27.41 4.74 -13.52
N ASN A 212 27.63 3.56 -12.91
CA ASN A 212 26.56 2.77 -12.30
C ASN A 212 25.85 3.53 -11.16
N ILE A 213 26.60 4.25 -10.32
CA ILE A 213 26.03 5.09 -9.24
C ILE A 213 25.17 6.22 -9.83
N MET A 214 25.70 6.92 -10.84
CA MET A 214 24.97 8.00 -11.53
C MET A 214 23.70 7.48 -12.18
N PHE A 215 23.79 6.38 -12.93
CA PHE A 215 22.66 5.74 -13.60
C PHE A 215 21.59 5.30 -12.61
N ILE A 216 21.96 4.60 -11.54
CA ILE A 216 21.00 4.14 -10.52
C ILE A 216 20.29 5.31 -9.84
N THR A 217 21.00 6.41 -9.60
CA THR A 217 20.38 7.63 -9.04
C THR A 217 19.34 8.22 -10.00
N MET A 218 19.64 8.31 -11.30
CA MET A 218 18.68 8.75 -12.32
C MET A 218 17.49 7.78 -12.43
N CYS A 219 17.77 6.47 -12.41
CA CYS A 219 16.76 5.42 -12.48
C CYS A 219 15.76 5.53 -11.33
N PHE A 220 16.21 5.85 -10.10
CA PHE A 220 15.33 6.10 -8.96
C PHE A 220 14.32 7.22 -9.22
N CYS A 221 14.78 8.33 -9.80
CA CYS A 221 13.90 9.44 -10.16
C CYS A 221 12.88 9.03 -11.24
N TRP A 222 13.27 8.20 -12.20
CA TRP A 222 12.34 7.68 -13.22
C TRP A 222 11.30 6.75 -12.61
N HIS A 223 11.68 5.85 -11.70
CA HIS A 223 10.74 5.03 -10.95
C HIS A 223 9.72 5.89 -10.19
N TYR A 224 10.19 6.97 -9.55
CA TYR A 224 9.27 7.84 -8.82
C TYR A 224 8.33 8.61 -9.75
N LEU A 225 8.83 9.11 -10.88
CA LEU A 225 7.99 9.73 -11.91
C LEU A 225 6.89 8.77 -12.40
N VAL A 226 7.25 7.53 -12.69
CA VAL A 226 6.29 6.48 -13.09
C VAL A 226 5.27 6.21 -11.97
N ALA A 227 5.70 6.13 -10.71
CA ALA A 227 4.79 5.95 -9.58
C ALA A 227 3.78 7.10 -9.47
N LEU A 228 4.22 8.35 -9.66
CA LEU A 228 3.33 9.52 -9.70
C LEU A 228 2.34 9.43 -10.88
N CYS A 229 2.81 9.06 -12.07
CA CYS A 229 1.94 8.87 -13.23
C CYS A 229 0.87 7.80 -12.97
N ILE A 230 1.23 6.66 -12.36
CA ILE A 230 0.27 5.61 -12.00
C ILE A 230 -0.81 6.15 -11.06
N VAL A 231 -0.43 6.89 -10.02
CA VAL A 231 -1.38 7.47 -9.06
C VAL A 231 -2.32 8.48 -9.74
N VAL A 232 -1.78 9.35 -10.60
CA VAL A 232 -2.59 10.33 -11.37
C VAL A 232 -3.56 9.62 -12.32
N ILE A 233 -3.08 8.64 -13.08
CA ILE A 233 -3.91 7.86 -14.01
C ILE A 233 -5.05 7.17 -13.26
N ASN A 234 -4.75 6.51 -12.13
CA ASN A 234 -5.77 5.82 -11.34
C ASN A 234 -6.77 6.79 -10.70
N TYR A 235 -6.33 7.95 -10.20
CA TYR A 235 -7.21 9.00 -9.71
C TYR A 235 -8.18 9.49 -10.81
N SER A 236 -7.64 9.82 -12.00
CA SER A 236 -8.43 10.25 -13.16
C SER A 236 -9.37 9.15 -13.65
N PHE A 237 -8.92 7.90 -13.67
CA PHE A 237 -9.74 6.75 -14.05
C PHE A 237 -10.93 6.57 -13.11
N VAL A 238 -10.70 6.60 -11.80
CA VAL A 238 -11.76 6.51 -10.80
C VAL A 238 -12.76 7.66 -10.94
N TYR A 239 -12.28 8.88 -11.12
CA TYR A 239 -13.15 10.04 -11.36
C TYR A 239 -14.03 9.86 -12.60
N CYS A 240 -13.43 9.44 -13.72
CA CYS A 240 -14.14 9.17 -14.98
C CYS A 240 -15.17 8.04 -14.83
N LEU A 241 -14.83 6.96 -14.12
CA LEU A 241 -15.73 5.83 -13.87
C LEU A 241 -16.96 6.27 -13.06
N LEU A 242 -16.74 6.97 -11.95
CA LEU A 242 -17.82 7.41 -11.06
C LEU A 242 -18.73 8.45 -11.72
N THR A 243 -18.16 9.39 -12.49
CA THR A 243 -18.96 10.37 -13.24
C THR A 243 -19.81 9.73 -14.33
N ARG A 244 -19.28 8.73 -15.05
CA ARG A 244 -20.05 7.96 -16.04
C ARG A 244 -21.18 7.15 -15.40
N LEU A 245 -20.91 6.46 -14.28
CA LEU A 245 -21.92 5.70 -13.54
C LEU A 245 -23.03 6.60 -13.00
N LYS A 246 -22.68 7.77 -12.46
CA LYS A 246 -23.67 8.76 -11.99
C LYS A 246 -24.55 9.24 -13.14
N ARG A 247 -23.96 9.58 -14.30
CA ARG A 247 -24.72 10.01 -15.49
C ARG A 247 -25.69 8.92 -15.97
N HIS A 248 -25.27 7.65 -15.95
CA HIS A 248 -26.14 6.54 -16.33
C HIS A 248 -27.34 6.40 -15.38
N ARG A 249 -27.08 6.43 -14.06
CA ARG A 249 -28.14 6.33 -13.04
C ARG A 249 -29.13 7.48 -13.13
N ASP A 250 -28.64 8.71 -13.30
CA ASP A 250 -29.51 9.87 -13.45
C ASP A 250 -30.34 9.78 -14.75
N GLY A 251 -29.76 9.24 -15.84
CA GLY A 251 -30.48 8.94 -17.09
C GLY A 251 -31.57 7.88 -16.95
N GLU A 252 -31.30 6.79 -16.22
CA GLU A 252 -32.30 5.75 -15.91
C GLU A 252 -33.45 6.31 -15.07
N ILE A 253 -33.15 7.12 -14.05
CA ILE A 253 -34.18 7.77 -13.22
C ILE A 253 -35.08 8.67 -14.07
N ILE A 254 -34.50 9.49 -14.96
CA ILE A 254 -35.26 10.33 -15.90
C ILE A 254 -36.13 9.46 -16.83
N GLY A 255 -35.59 8.35 -17.34
CA GLY A 255 -36.33 7.40 -18.19
C GLY A 255 -37.53 6.77 -17.47
N ILE A 256 -37.33 6.30 -16.23
CA ILE A 256 -38.40 5.72 -15.40
C ILE A 256 -39.47 6.77 -15.07
N GLN A 257 -39.07 8.00 -14.76
CA GLN A 257 -40.02 9.08 -14.48
C GLN A 257 -40.89 9.41 -15.71
N LYS A 258 -40.28 9.43 -16.91
CA LYS A 258 -41.00 9.64 -18.17
C LYS A 258 -41.97 8.50 -18.51
N LEU A 259 -41.59 7.25 -18.25
CA LEU A 259 -42.48 6.08 -18.39
C LEU A 259 -43.67 6.15 -17.44
N LYS A 260 -43.45 6.54 -16.17
CA LYS A 260 -44.52 6.68 -15.17
C LYS A 260 -45.49 7.82 -15.52
N SER A 261 -45.00 8.96 -16.01
CA SER A 261 -45.85 10.06 -16.45
C SER A 261 -46.68 9.70 -17.68
N GLY A 262 -46.14 8.91 -18.61
CA GLY A 262 -46.89 8.42 -19.78
C GLY A 262 -48.04 7.47 -19.41
N ASN A 263 -47.85 6.64 -18.39
CA ASN A 263 -48.85 5.66 -17.96
C ASN A 263 -50.05 6.29 -17.22
N THR A 264 -49.88 7.50 -16.67
CA THR A 264 -50.98 8.21 -15.97
C THR A 264 -52.06 8.70 -16.93
N TYR A 265 -51.73 8.91 -18.21
CA TYR A 265 -52.72 9.28 -19.24
C TYR A 265 -53.61 8.11 -19.69
N HIS A 266 -53.16 6.86 -19.54
CA HIS A 266 -53.97 5.70 -19.90
C HIS A 266 -54.99 5.30 -18.81
N THR A 267 -54.75 5.65 -17.55
CA THR A 267 -55.71 5.40 -16.46
C THR A 267 -56.89 6.37 -16.48
N ALA A 268 -56.75 7.54 -17.12
CA ALA A 268 -57.83 8.52 -17.26
C ALA A 268 -58.85 8.17 -18.37
N LEU A 269 -58.54 7.23 -19.27
CA LEU A 269 -59.42 6.83 -20.39
C LEU A 269 -60.32 5.62 -20.07
N LEU A 270 -60.18 4.99 -18.89
CA LEU A 270 -60.97 3.82 -18.49
C LEU A 270 -62.04 4.10 -17.42
N ASN A 271 -62.17 5.35 -16.95
CA ASN A 271 -63.19 5.75 -15.96
C ASN A 271 -64.36 6.54 -16.59
N GLY A 272 -64.56 6.46 -17.91
CA GLY A 272 -65.53 7.28 -18.63
C GLY A 272 -66.63 6.52 -19.38
N SER A 273 -66.90 5.25 -19.08
CA SER A 273 -67.85 4.45 -19.88
C SER A 273 -68.85 3.59 -19.11
N ASP A 274 -69.31 4.02 -17.94
CA ASP A 274 -70.46 3.37 -17.25
C ASP A 274 -71.45 4.44 -16.75
N GLU A 275 -72.08 5.17 -17.67
CA GLU A 275 -73.41 5.78 -17.47
C GLU A 275 -74.20 5.64 -18.79
N GLU A 276 -74.96 4.56 -18.91
CA GLU A 276 -76.37 4.45 -19.39
C GLU A 276 -76.80 2.98 -19.51
#